data_AF-A0A951FIR6-F1
#
_entry.id   AF-A0A951FIR6-F1
#
_cell.length_a   1.000
_cell.length_b   1.000
_cell.length_c   1.000
_cell.angle_alpha   90.00
_cell.angle_beta   90.00
_cell.angle_gamma   90.00
#
_symmetry.space_group_name_H-M   'P 1'
#
loop_
_entity.id
_entity.type
_entity.pdbx_description
1 polymer ?
#
loop_
_entity_poly.entity_id
_entity_poly.type
_entity_poly.pdbx_seq_one_letter_code
_entity_poly.pdbx_strand_id
1 'polypeptide(L)'
;MTIGEHATEFAGLPVIDWEPGTSLPANTIPRVSLSYEAAEEGERWVDRFAALLSDPAAASISGLVVGSWDESGASEDLSSSVVEALVNAHQSLPNLRALFLGDIISEESEISWIHQSDISPLFDAYPTLEHLTIRGGNDLQLGRLRHDRLRSLIIQSGGLPASVVREVAAAELPSLEHLELWLGSDDYGGNSTVEDLQPILEGTRFPQLVTLGLRDSEQTDEIASAVANAPILDRIRVLDLSLGTLSDEGAAALLASPAVARLEKLDLHHHYCSAEMVARLEALGITVDVSDAQEEDEYGGERYRYAAVTE
;
A
#
# COMPACT_ATOMS: atom_id res chain seq x y z
N MET A 1 14.42 -1.80 -6.87
CA MET A 1 13.83 -2.99 -6.20
C MET A 1 12.51 -3.28 -6.90
N THR A 2 12.01 -4.51 -6.91
CA THR A 2 10.66 -4.78 -7.44
C THR A 2 9.91 -5.68 -6.49
N ILE A 3 8.58 -5.66 -6.56
CA ILE A 3 7.76 -6.64 -5.84
C ILE A 3 7.73 -7.92 -6.67
N GLY A 4 8.67 -8.82 -6.38
CA GLY A 4 8.85 -10.08 -7.13
C GLY A 4 8.14 -11.29 -6.55
N GLU A 5 7.49 -11.16 -5.39
CA GLU A 5 6.79 -12.27 -4.73
C GLU A 5 5.39 -11.83 -4.29
N HIS A 6 4.41 -12.70 -4.52
CA HIS A 6 3.07 -12.48 -4.02
C HIS A 6 2.99 -12.60 -2.50
N ALA A 7 1.96 -11.99 -1.90
CA ALA A 7 1.73 -12.10 -0.47
C ALA A 7 1.51 -13.56 -0.02
N THR A 8 2.32 -14.08 0.89
CA THR A 8 2.11 -15.43 1.43
C THR A 8 1.21 -15.44 2.67
N GLU A 9 1.01 -14.26 3.27
CA GLU A 9 0.12 -14.02 4.41
C GLU A 9 -0.62 -12.69 4.20
N PHE A 10 -1.88 -12.62 4.62
CA PHE A 10 -2.65 -11.39 4.65
C PHE A 10 -3.62 -11.39 5.82
N ALA A 11 -3.72 -10.27 6.55
CA ALA A 11 -4.57 -10.13 7.74
C ALA A 11 -4.42 -11.28 8.77
N GLY A 12 -3.20 -11.78 8.98
CA GLY A 12 -2.89 -12.83 9.95
C GLY A 12 -3.21 -14.27 9.49
N LEU A 13 -3.56 -14.46 8.21
CA LEU A 13 -3.91 -15.76 7.65
C LEU A 13 -3.05 -16.07 6.42
N PRO A 14 -2.68 -17.35 6.22
CA PRO A 14 -1.98 -17.77 5.01
C PRO A 14 -2.83 -17.53 3.77
N VAL A 15 -2.20 -17.00 2.72
CA VAL A 15 -2.80 -16.85 1.39
C VAL A 15 -2.52 -18.12 0.58
N ILE A 16 -3.51 -18.57 -0.18
CA ILE A 16 -3.39 -19.70 -1.10
C ILE A 16 -3.80 -19.28 -2.51
N ASP A 17 -3.09 -19.76 -3.52
CA ASP A 17 -3.53 -19.61 -4.90
C ASP A 17 -4.70 -20.56 -5.15
N TRP A 18 -5.88 -19.99 -5.39
CA TRP A 18 -7.10 -20.76 -5.57
C TRP A 18 -7.41 -20.97 -7.05
N GLU A 19 -7.70 -22.23 -7.39
CA GLU A 19 -8.09 -22.66 -8.73
C GLU A 19 -9.54 -23.18 -8.77
N PRO A 20 -10.31 -22.91 -9.84
CA PRO A 20 -11.65 -23.47 -10.02
C PRO A 20 -11.70 -24.98 -9.82
N GLY A 21 -12.66 -25.44 -9.01
CA GLY A 21 -12.85 -26.87 -8.71
C GLY A 21 -11.95 -27.41 -7.59
N THR A 22 -11.11 -26.57 -6.98
CA THR A 22 -10.36 -26.92 -5.76
C THR A 22 -11.13 -26.53 -4.50
N SER A 23 -10.93 -27.29 -3.42
CA SER A 23 -11.58 -27.02 -2.13
C SER A 23 -10.93 -25.83 -1.43
N LEU A 24 -11.73 -24.97 -0.78
CA LEU A 24 -11.26 -23.91 0.11
C LEU A 24 -10.90 -24.46 1.50
N PRO A 25 -9.62 -24.50 1.89
CA PRO A 25 -9.22 -24.86 3.25
C PRO A 25 -9.77 -23.85 4.27
N ALA A 26 -9.98 -24.31 5.51
CA ALA A 26 -10.34 -23.42 6.60
C ALA A 26 -9.13 -22.57 7.02
N ASN A 27 -9.39 -21.33 7.50
CA ASN A 27 -8.36 -20.39 7.98
C ASN A 27 -7.31 -20.03 6.93
N THR A 28 -7.68 -19.97 5.65
CA THR A 28 -6.86 -19.47 4.56
C THR A 28 -7.58 -18.33 3.85
N ILE A 29 -6.83 -17.47 3.16
CA ILE A 29 -7.35 -16.46 2.26
C ILE A 29 -7.10 -16.91 0.81
N PRO A 30 -8.14 -17.11 -0.02
CA PRO A 30 -7.93 -17.41 -1.43
C PRO A 30 -7.41 -16.17 -2.17
N ARG A 31 -6.38 -16.36 -3.00
CA ARG A 31 -6.03 -15.49 -4.11
C ARG A 31 -6.76 -15.99 -5.36
N VAL A 32 -7.55 -15.11 -5.96
CA VAL A 32 -8.07 -15.31 -7.31
C VAL A 32 -7.22 -14.48 -8.25
N SER A 33 -6.48 -15.13 -9.12
CA SER A 33 -5.66 -14.51 -10.17
C SER A 33 -6.04 -15.10 -11.53
N LEU A 34 -5.78 -14.36 -12.60
CA LEU A 34 -5.86 -14.80 -13.98
C LEU A 34 -4.43 -14.95 -14.51
N SER A 35 -4.00 -16.17 -14.82
CA SER A 35 -2.71 -16.41 -15.48
C SER A 35 -2.76 -16.04 -16.95
N TYR A 36 -1.59 -15.74 -17.54
CA TYR A 36 -1.44 -15.46 -18.97
C TYR A 36 -2.06 -16.55 -19.88
N GLU A 37 -1.82 -17.83 -19.58
CA GLU A 37 -2.38 -18.94 -20.38
C GLU A 37 -3.91 -18.97 -20.32
N ALA A 38 -4.49 -18.74 -19.14
CA ALA A 38 -5.93 -18.70 -18.96
C ALA A 38 -6.56 -17.51 -19.72
N ALA A 39 -5.90 -16.35 -19.71
CA ALA A 39 -6.32 -15.19 -20.49
C ALA A 39 -6.28 -15.47 -22.01
N GLU A 40 -5.22 -16.11 -22.51
CA GLU A 40 -5.14 -16.53 -23.93
C GLU A 40 -6.24 -17.52 -24.33
N GLU A 41 -6.68 -18.37 -23.40
CA GLU A 41 -7.82 -19.29 -23.59
C GLU A 41 -9.19 -18.59 -23.49
N GLY A 42 -9.22 -17.29 -23.19
CA GLY A 42 -10.42 -16.47 -23.09
C GLY A 42 -11.15 -16.57 -21.74
N GLU A 43 -10.49 -17.14 -20.72
CA GLU A 43 -10.99 -17.06 -19.34
C GLU A 43 -10.89 -15.61 -18.85
N ARG A 44 -11.82 -15.22 -17.97
CA ARG A 44 -11.82 -13.91 -17.33
C ARG A 44 -11.77 -14.08 -15.83
N TRP A 45 -11.15 -13.12 -15.15
CA TRP A 45 -11.08 -13.10 -13.69
C TRP A 45 -12.48 -13.24 -13.04
N VAL A 46 -13.48 -12.55 -13.59
CA VAL A 46 -14.86 -12.58 -13.08
C VAL A 46 -15.51 -13.96 -13.15
N ASP A 47 -15.11 -14.81 -14.10
CA ASP A 47 -15.63 -16.17 -14.24
C ASP A 47 -15.03 -17.09 -13.15
N ARG A 48 -13.73 -16.93 -12.87
CA ARG A 48 -13.05 -17.60 -11.75
C ARG A 48 -13.64 -17.19 -10.41
N PHE A 49 -13.86 -15.89 -10.22
CA PHE A 49 -14.51 -15.39 -9.00
C PHE A 49 -15.93 -15.91 -8.84
N ALA A 50 -16.73 -15.98 -9.92
CA ALA A 50 -18.06 -16.60 -9.87
C ALA A 50 -18.01 -18.09 -9.48
N ALA A 51 -16.99 -18.82 -9.94
CA ALA A 51 -16.75 -20.20 -9.52
C ALA A 51 -16.40 -20.29 -8.02
N LEU A 52 -15.59 -19.37 -7.48
CA LEU A 52 -15.29 -19.28 -6.06
C LEU A 52 -16.57 -19.07 -5.23
N LEU A 53 -17.44 -18.14 -5.65
CA LEU A 53 -18.69 -17.84 -4.97
C LEU A 53 -19.70 -19.00 -4.99
N SER A 54 -19.53 -19.96 -5.91
CA SER A 54 -20.36 -21.16 -6.00
C SER A 54 -19.93 -22.24 -5.00
N ASP A 55 -18.75 -22.11 -4.38
CA ASP A 55 -18.30 -23.01 -3.33
C ASP A 55 -19.17 -22.85 -2.06
N PRO A 56 -19.68 -23.93 -1.44
CA PRO A 56 -20.45 -23.85 -0.20
C PRO A 56 -19.74 -23.13 0.96
N ALA A 57 -18.40 -23.08 0.94
CA ALA A 57 -17.58 -22.39 1.91
C ALA A 57 -17.40 -20.89 1.65
N ALA A 58 -17.86 -20.35 0.51
CA ALA A 58 -17.69 -18.95 0.13
C ALA A 58 -18.19 -17.98 1.22
N ALA A 59 -19.34 -18.28 1.84
CA ALA A 59 -19.89 -17.45 2.91
C ALA A 59 -19.01 -17.38 4.18
N SER A 60 -18.05 -18.29 4.33
CA SER A 60 -17.10 -18.32 5.46
C SER A 60 -15.79 -17.58 5.15
N ILE A 61 -15.59 -17.11 3.92
CA ILE A 61 -14.39 -16.36 3.51
C ILE A 61 -14.32 -15.07 4.33
N SER A 62 -13.22 -14.92 5.07
CA SER A 62 -12.94 -13.74 5.88
C SER A 62 -11.96 -12.77 5.23
N GLY A 63 -11.24 -13.21 4.20
CA GLY A 63 -10.36 -12.36 3.41
C GLY A 63 -10.25 -12.84 1.98
N LEU A 64 -9.95 -11.94 1.06
CA LEU A 64 -9.79 -12.23 -0.37
C LEU A 64 -8.58 -11.46 -0.90
N VAL A 65 -7.74 -12.13 -1.68
CA VAL A 65 -6.70 -11.50 -2.48
C VAL A 65 -7.13 -11.56 -3.95
N VAL A 66 -7.09 -10.42 -4.61
CA VAL A 66 -7.25 -10.28 -6.06
C VAL A 66 -5.84 -10.18 -6.62
N GLY A 67 -5.39 -11.20 -7.36
CA GLY A 67 -4.16 -11.16 -8.14
C GLY A 67 -4.37 -10.44 -9.47
N SER A 68 -3.61 -10.83 -10.49
CA SER A 68 -3.79 -10.32 -11.85
C SER A 68 -5.22 -10.56 -12.36
N TRP A 69 -5.81 -9.54 -12.97
CA TRP A 69 -7.16 -9.60 -13.57
C TRP A 69 -7.16 -9.43 -15.07
N ASP A 70 -6.04 -9.00 -15.63
CA ASP A 70 -5.80 -8.92 -17.06
C ASP A 70 -4.31 -9.16 -17.34
N GLU A 71 -4.07 -10.02 -18.32
CA GLU A 71 -2.75 -10.41 -18.82
C GLU A 71 -2.66 -10.17 -20.35
N SER A 72 -3.68 -9.51 -20.92
CA SER A 72 -3.76 -9.29 -22.38
C SER A 72 -2.79 -8.22 -22.90
N GLY A 73 -2.16 -7.46 -21.99
CA GLY A 73 -1.24 -6.38 -22.31
C GLY A 73 -1.93 -5.17 -22.97
N ALA A 74 -3.27 -5.07 -22.88
CA ALA A 74 -4.02 -3.95 -23.40
C ALA A 74 -4.05 -2.82 -22.36
N SER A 75 -3.57 -1.64 -22.75
CA SER A 75 -3.50 -0.43 -21.91
C SER A 75 -4.85 0.21 -21.59
N GLU A 76 -5.95 -0.55 -21.63
CA GLU A 76 -7.33 -0.06 -21.41
C GLU A 76 -8.06 -0.84 -20.30
N ASP A 77 -7.44 -1.86 -19.71
CA ASP A 77 -8.10 -2.77 -18.77
C ASP A 77 -7.98 -2.30 -17.31
N LEU A 78 -8.97 -1.49 -16.94
CA LEU A 78 -9.20 -0.98 -15.58
C LEU A 78 -9.75 -2.08 -14.65
N SER A 79 -9.46 -2.01 -13.35
CA SER A 79 -10.03 -2.93 -12.33
C SER A 79 -11.56 -2.84 -12.14
N SER A 80 -12.27 -2.04 -12.93
CA SER A 80 -13.71 -1.78 -12.78
C SER A 80 -14.58 -3.04 -12.82
N SER A 81 -14.29 -4.00 -13.70
CA SER A 81 -15.03 -5.25 -13.79
C SER A 81 -14.85 -6.13 -12.53
N VAL A 82 -13.66 -6.11 -11.94
CA VAL A 82 -13.34 -6.75 -10.65
C VAL A 82 -14.12 -6.08 -9.52
N VAL A 83 -14.07 -4.75 -9.44
CA VAL A 83 -14.79 -3.96 -8.43
C VAL A 83 -16.30 -4.22 -8.51
N GLU A 84 -16.89 -4.18 -9.70
CA GLU A 84 -18.31 -4.48 -9.90
C GLU A 84 -18.67 -5.90 -9.46
N ALA A 85 -17.84 -6.89 -9.79
CA ALA A 85 -18.06 -8.27 -9.36
C ALA A 85 -18.00 -8.40 -7.83
N LEU A 86 -17.03 -7.76 -7.18
CA LEU A 86 -16.91 -7.72 -5.72
C LEU A 86 -18.13 -7.06 -5.07
N VAL A 87 -18.59 -5.92 -5.57
CA VAL A 87 -19.79 -5.24 -5.06
C VAL A 87 -21.01 -6.14 -5.17
N ASN A 88 -21.21 -6.79 -6.31
CA ASN A 88 -22.35 -7.70 -6.53
C ASN A 88 -22.30 -8.95 -5.63
N ALA A 89 -21.11 -9.35 -5.17
CA ALA A 89 -20.90 -10.51 -4.31
C ALA A 89 -21.14 -10.24 -2.82
N HIS A 90 -21.50 -9.02 -2.41
CA HIS A 90 -21.55 -8.63 -0.99
C HIS A 90 -22.43 -9.54 -0.11
N GLN A 91 -23.52 -10.10 -0.66
CA GLN A 91 -24.38 -11.04 0.08
C GLN A 91 -23.78 -12.44 0.22
N SER A 92 -22.93 -12.84 -0.74
CA SER A 92 -22.24 -14.13 -0.78
C SER A 92 -20.97 -14.13 0.06
N LEU A 93 -20.40 -12.95 0.36
CA LEU A 93 -19.22 -12.76 1.19
C LEU A 93 -19.52 -11.98 2.48
N PRO A 94 -20.49 -12.40 3.31
CA PRO A 94 -20.95 -11.61 4.47
C PRO A 94 -19.90 -11.51 5.60
N ASN A 95 -18.84 -12.31 5.55
CA ASN A 95 -17.78 -12.36 6.54
C ASN A 95 -16.48 -11.69 6.08
N LEU A 96 -16.46 -11.07 4.90
CA LEU A 96 -15.26 -10.43 4.36
C LEU A 96 -14.81 -9.29 5.27
N ARG A 97 -13.58 -9.39 5.77
CA ARG A 97 -12.90 -8.41 6.63
C ARG A 97 -11.58 -7.93 6.05
N ALA A 98 -10.99 -8.68 5.13
CA ALA A 98 -9.73 -8.31 4.51
C ALA A 98 -9.84 -8.39 2.98
N LEU A 99 -9.42 -7.33 2.29
CA LEU A 99 -9.36 -7.31 0.83
C LEU A 99 -8.00 -6.78 0.39
N PHE A 100 -7.28 -7.56 -0.41
CA PHE A 100 -6.13 -7.07 -1.15
C PHE A 100 -6.52 -6.99 -2.62
N LEU A 101 -6.62 -5.78 -3.16
CA LEU A 101 -6.87 -5.52 -4.56
C LEU A 101 -5.55 -5.31 -5.32
N GLY A 102 -5.17 -6.27 -6.17
CA GLY A 102 -4.05 -6.13 -7.10
C GLY A 102 -2.73 -6.66 -6.56
N ASP A 103 -2.73 -7.82 -5.91
CA ASP A 103 -1.48 -8.52 -5.58
C ASP A 103 -0.81 -9.09 -6.83
N ILE A 104 -0.37 -8.19 -7.70
CA ILE A 104 0.27 -8.37 -8.99
C ILE A 104 1.76 -8.12 -8.79
N ILE A 105 2.62 -9.04 -9.23
CA ILE A 105 4.07 -8.92 -9.11
C ILE A 105 4.70 -8.37 -10.39
N SER A 106 5.94 -7.91 -10.31
CA SER A 106 6.64 -7.31 -11.46
C SER A 106 6.82 -8.24 -12.66
N GLU A 107 6.72 -9.57 -12.47
CA GLU A 107 6.74 -10.53 -13.58
C GLU A 107 5.43 -10.54 -14.38
N GLU A 108 4.30 -10.23 -13.73
CA GLU A 108 2.98 -10.12 -14.35
C GLU A 108 2.76 -8.71 -14.90
N SER A 109 3.00 -7.67 -14.08
CA SER A 109 2.89 -6.27 -14.48
C SER A 109 3.75 -5.39 -13.58
N GLU A 110 4.48 -4.46 -14.21
CA GLU A 110 5.15 -3.36 -13.51
C GLU A 110 4.11 -2.53 -12.71
N ILE A 111 4.47 -2.08 -11.50
CA ILE A 111 3.49 -1.46 -10.59
C ILE A 111 2.91 -0.16 -11.17
N SER A 112 3.72 0.54 -11.96
CA SER A 112 3.37 1.75 -12.70
C SER A 112 2.42 1.50 -13.89
N TRP A 113 2.16 0.25 -14.25
CA TRP A 113 1.22 -0.14 -15.32
C TRP A 113 -0.08 -0.72 -14.76
N ILE A 114 -0.20 -0.87 -13.44
CA ILE A 114 -1.42 -1.40 -12.82
C ILE A 114 -2.49 -0.31 -12.78
N HIS A 115 -3.47 -0.44 -13.68
CA HIS A 115 -4.64 0.44 -13.78
C HIS A 115 -5.76 0.00 -12.85
N GLN A 116 -6.07 0.84 -11.86
CA GLN A 116 -7.19 0.68 -10.94
C GLN A 116 -8.48 1.26 -11.52
N SER A 117 -9.42 1.63 -10.66
CA SER A 117 -10.68 2.27 -11.01
C SER A 117 -11.26 2.99 -9.78
N ASP A 118 -12.51 3.46 -9.87
CA ASP A 118 -13.26 3.90 -8.69
C ASP A 118 -13.64 2.70 -7.83
N ILE A 119 -12.97 2.58 -6.69
CA ILE A 119 -13.23 1.51 -5.72
C ILE A 119 -14.19 1.94 -4.61
N SER A 120 -14.68 3.18 -4.64
CA SER A 120 -15.55 3.72 -3.58
C SER A 120 -16.82 2.91 -3.31
N PRO A 121 -17.45 2.21 -4.29
CA PRO A 121 -18.59 1.34 -4.01
C PRO A 121 -18.28 0.16 -3.07
N LEU A 122 -17.02 -0.25 -2.93
CA LEU A 122 -16.63 -1.33 -2.02
C LEU A 122 -16.88 -0.98 -0.55
N PHE A 123 -16.77 0.30 -0.18
CA PHE A 123 -16.94 0.74 1.21
C PHE A 123 -18.39 0.57 1.70
N ASP A 124 -19.37 0.79 0.81
CA ASP A 124 -20.79 0.55 1.11
C ASP A 124 -21.15 -0.94 1.04
N ALA A 125 -20.52 -1.69 0.12
CA ALA A 125 -20.74 -3.12 -0.04
C ALA A 125 -20.24 -3.93 1.17
N TYR A 126 -19.11 -3.53 1.77
CA TYR A 126 -18.43 -4.25 2.83
C TYR A 126 -18.23 -3.41 4.10
N PRO A 127 -19.29 -3.04 4.84
CA PRO A 127 -19.21 -2.18 6.03
C PRO A 127 -18.46 -2.83 7.21
N THR A 128 -18.11 -4.12 7.09
CA THR A 128 -17.33 -4.88 8.07
C THR A 128 -15.85 -4.99 7.73
N LEU A 129 -15.38 -4.37 6.64
CA LEU A 129 -14.00 -4.43 6.21
C LEU A 129 -13.04 -3.81 7.25
N GLU A 130 -11.99 -4.54 7.59
CA GLU A 130 -10.99 -4.15 8.59
C GLU A 130 -9.61 -3.91 7.95
N HIS A 131 -9.28 -4.61 6.87
CA HIS A 131 -7.99 -4.49 6.18
C HIS A 131 -8.20 -4.29 4.67
N LEU A 132 -7.63 -3.20 4.14
CA LEU A 132 -7.60 -2.93 2.71
C LEU A 132 -6.16 -2.67 2.28
N THR A 133 -5.67 -3.49 1.34
CA THR A 133 -4.44 -3.23 0.61
C THR A 133 -4.78 -3.05 -0.86
N ILE A 134 -4.19 -2.04 -1.50
CA ILE A 134 -4.34 -1.76 -2.92
C ILE A 134 -2.93 -1.65 -3.51
N ARG A 135 -2.69 -2.25 -4.67
CA ARG A 135 -1.45 -2.06 -5.41
C ARG A 135 -1.75 -1.58 -6.83
N GLY A 136 -1.01 -0.58 -7.28
CA GLY A 136 -1.30 0.21 -8.48
C GLY A 136 -2.04 1.50 -8.12
N GLY A 137 -1.51 2.64 -8.56
CA GLY A 137 -2.08 3.98 -8.30
C GLY A 137 -2.78 4.61 -9.51
N ASN A 138 -2.59 4.08 -10.71
CA ASN A 138 -3.19 4.65 -11.93
C ASN A 138 -4.70 4.53 -11.88
N ASP A 139 -5.41 5.62 -12.22
CA ASP A 139 -6.88 5.71 -12.24
C ASP A 139 -7.60 5.39 -10.92
N LEU A 140 -6.86 5.17 -9.82
CA LEU A 140 -7.42 4.87 -8.51
C LEU A 140 -8.25 6.05 -7.99
N GLN A 141 -9.48 5.77 -7.57
CA GLN A 141 -10.33 6.72 -6.86
C GLN A 141 -10.92 6.04 -5.63
N LEU A 142 -10.77 6.67 -4.47
CA LEU A 142 -11.40 6.28 -3.20
C LEU A 142 -12.69 7.06 -2.95
N GLY A 143 -12.88 8.16 -3.68
CA GLY A 143 -14.01 9.06 -3.52
C GLY A 143 -14.07 9.64 -2.11
N ARG A 144 -15.29 9.76 -1.55
CA ARG A 144 -15.48 10.25 -0.18
C ARG A 144 -15.40 9.09 0.81
N LEU A 145 -14.17 8.65 1.09
CA LEU A 145 -13.90 7.51 1.97
C LEU A 145 -14.42 7.74 3.40
N ARG A 146 -15.39 6.90 3.81
CA ARG A 146 -15.90 6.80 5.18
C ARG A 146 -16.03 5.33 5.53
N HIS A 147 -15.40 4.90 6.62
CA HIS A 147 -15.49 3.51 7.05
C HIS A 147 -15.24 3.35 8.54
N ASP A 148 -16.24 2.84 9.28
CA ASP A 148 -16.19 2.77 10.75
C ASP A 148 -15.23 1.69 11.28
N ARG A 149 -14.97 0.64 10.49
CA ARG A 149 -14.23 -0.54 10.95
C ARG A 149 -12.86 -0.72 10.32
N LEU A 150 -12.49 0.13 9.35
CA LEU A 150 -11.22 -0.05 8.66
C LEU A 150 -10.08 0.28 9.62
N ARG A 151 -9.23 -0.70 9.88
CA ARG A 151 -8.06 -0.63 10.78
C ARG A 151 -6.75 -0.47 10.02
N SER A 152 -6.67 -1.02 8.82
CA SER A 152 -5.49 -0.92 7.97
C SER A 152 -5.87 -0.46 6.57
N LEU A 153 -5.17 0.57 6.09
CA LEU A 153 -5.20 1.01 4.71
C LEU A 153 -3.77 1.10 4.18
N ILE A 154 -3.46 0.30 3.17
CA ILE A 154 -2.16 0.26 2.51
C ILE A 154 -2.37 0.52 1.02
N ILE A 155 -1.66 1.50 0.46
CA ILE A 155 -1.69 1.80 -0.98
C ILE A 155 -0.26 1.76 -1.50
N GLN A 156 0.02 0.76 -2.33
CA GLN A 156 1.29 0.55 -3.00
C GLN A 156 1.19 1.13 -4.41
N SER A 157 2.07 2.07 -4.76
CA SER A 157 2.09 2.72 -6.07
C SER A 157 3.51 3.11 -6.41
N GLY A 158 3.88 2.98 -7.68
CA GLY A 158 5.13 3.54 -8.20
C GLY A 158 5.09 5.07 -8.37
N GLY A 159 3.89 5.66 -8.33
CA GLY A 159 3.61 7.09 -8.34
C GLY A 159 2.18 7.35 -7.88
N LEU A 160 1.96 7.72 -6.61
CA LEU A 160 0.60 7.90 -6.08
C LEU A 160 0.05 9.28 -6.44
N PRO A 161 -1.10 9.38 -7.14
CA PRO A 161 -1.66 10.68 -7.49
C PRO A 161 -2.03 11.49 -6.25
N ALA A 162 -1.74 12.80 -6.28
CA ALA A 162 -2.07 13.73 -5.20
C ALA A 162 -3.57 13.76 -4.88
N SER A 163 -4.44 13.47 -5.87
CA SER A 163 -5.87 13.32 -5.64
C SER A 163 -6.17 12.21 -4.63
N VAL A 164 -5.52 11.06 -4.75
CA VAL A 164 -5.68 9.92 -3.83
C VAL A 164 -5.15 10.27 -2.44
N VAL A 165 -3.98 10.91 -2.35
CA VAL A 165 -3.44 11.40 -1.06
C VAL A 165 -4.42 12.35 -0.38
N ARG A 166 -5.03 13.28 -1.11
CA ARG A 166 -6.06 14.20 -0.59
C ARG A 166 -7.34 13.49 -0.19
N GLU A 167 -7.78 12.47 -0.92
CA GLU A 167 -8.94 11.64 -0.57
C GLU A 167 -8.70 10.89 0.75
N VAL A 168 -7.52 10.29 0.92
CA VAL A 168 -7.10 9.67 2.20
C VAL A 168 -7.07 10.72 3.30
N ALA A 169 -6.42 11.87 3.08
CA ALA A 169 -6.31 12.95 4.07
C ALA A 169 -7.68 13.53 4.50
N ALA A 170 -8.69 13.44 3.63
CA ALA A 170 -10.07 13.86 3.89
C ALA A 170 -10.98 12.74 4.44
N ALA A 171 -10.47 11.51 4.55
CA ALA A 171 -11.26 10.34 4.92
C ALA A 171 -11.74 10.39 6.38
N GLU A 172 -12.86 9.73 6.66
CA GLU A 172 -13.34 9.49 8.02
C GLU A 172 -13.18 8.01 8.39
N LEU A 173 -12.07 7.72 9.05
CA LEU A 173 -11.65 6.37 9.42
C LEU A 173 -11.34 6.33 10.93
N PRO A 174 -12.37 6.36 11.80
CA PRO A 174 -12.18 6.50 13.25
C PRO A 174 -11.45 5.32 13.91
N SER A 175 -11.43 4.16 13.25
CA SER A 175 -10.76 2.94 13.73
C SER A 175 -9.42 2.67 13.05
N LEU A 176 -8.91 3.58 12.21
CA LEU A 176 -7.67 3.36 11.48
C LEU A 176 -6.48 3.34 12.45
N GLU A 177 -5.76 2.22 12.45
CA GLU A 177 -4.59 1.95 13.29
C GLU A 177 -3.30 1.95 12.46
N HIS A 178 -3.38 1.59 11.17
CA HIS A 178 -2.25 1.50 10.25
C HIS A 178 -2.59 2.19 8.93
N LEU A 179 -1.77 3.17 8.55
CA LEU A 179 -1.83 3.84 7.25
C LEU A 179 -0.47 3.75 6.58
N GLU A 180 -0.43 3.25 5.36
CA GLU A 180 0.78 3.18 4.54
C GLU A 180 0.49 3.67 3.13
N LEU A 181 1.25 4.67 2.69
CA LEU A 181 1.16 5.27 1.35
C LEU A 181 2.54 5.20 0.70
N TRP A 182 2.64 4.54 -0.45
CA TRP A 182 3.84 4.54 -1.29
C TRP A 182 3.66 5.69 -2.27
N LEU A 183 4.42 6.76 -2.09
CA LEU A 183 4.17 8.02 -2.79
C LEU A 183 4.74 8.01 -4.21
N GLY A 184 5.78 7.22 -4.43
CA GLY A 184 6.43 6.98 -5.69
C GLY A 184 7.23 8.17 -6.23
N SER A 185 7.41 8.14 -7.55
CA SER A 185 8.10 9.14 -8.38
C SER A 185 7.11 9.88 -9.29
N ASP A 186 7.48 11.08 -9.72
CA ASP A 186 6.70 11.87 -10.67
C ASP A 186 6.71 11.31 -12.11
N ASP A 187 7.75 10.58 -12.48
CA ASP A 187 7.85 9.86 -13.76
C ASP A 187 6.72 8.83 -13.93
N TYR A 188 6.20 8.30 -12.82
CA TYR A 188 5.15 7.27 -12.79
C TYR A 188 3.81 7.79 -12.22
N GLY A 189 3.61 9.11 -12.23
CA GLY A 189 2.32 9.74 -11.89
C GLY A 189 2.22 10.32 -10.47
N GLY A 190 3.24 10.13 -9.64
CA GLY A 190 3.34 10.69 -8.30
C GLY A 190 3.47 12.21 -8.34
N ASN A 191 2.49 12.94 -7.81
CA ASN A 191 2.55 14.41 -7.83
C ASN A 191 2.08 15.05 -6.53
N SER A 192 2.05 14.27 -5.45
CA SER A 192 1.78 14.78 -4.11
C SER A 192 2.95 15.61 -3.60
N THR A 193 2.61 16.62 -2.80
CA THR A 193 3.57 17.44 -2.06
C THR A 193 3.40 17.22 -0.56
N VAL A 194 4.34 17.74 0.24
CA VAL A 194 4.22 17.79 1.70
C VAL A 194 2.92 18.47 2.15
N GLU A 195 2.41 19.45 1.40
CA GLU A 195 1.16 20.16 1.71
C GLU A 195 -0.05 19.21 1.66
N ASP A 196 -0.04 18.24 0.75
CA ASP A 196 -1.11 17.25 0.62
C ASP A 196 -1.13 16.27 1.80
N LEU A 197 0.03 16.06 2.44
CA LEU A 197 0.19 15.22 3.63
C LEU A 197 -0.16 15.96 4.93
N GLN A 198 -0.15 17.30 4.93
CA GLN A 198 -0.33 18.10 6.13
C GLN A 198 -1.56 17.71 6.97
N PRO A 199 -2.76 17.44 6.41
CA PRO A 199 -3.92 17.06 7.22
C PRO A 199 -3.75 15.72 7.95
N ILE A 200 -2.94 14.79 7.41
CA ILE A 200 -2.57 13.55 8.08
C ILE A 200 -1.58 13.85 9.20
N LEU A 201 -0.56 14.67 8.91
CA LEU A 201 0.52 15.04 9.83
C LEU A 201 0.05 15.88 11.04
N GLU A 202 -1.06 16.60 10.92
CA GLU A 202 -1.72 17.27 12.06
C GLU A 202 -2.17 16.28 13.15
N GLY A 203 -2.32 15.00 12.82
CA GLY A 203 -2.67 13.95 13.77
C GLY A 203 -4.07 14.06 14.38
N THR A 204 -4.97 14.81 13.74
CA THR A 204 -6.36 14.98 14.19
C THR A 204 -7.36 14.09 13.45
N ARG A 205 -7.00 13.60 12.25
CA ARG A 205 -7.87 12.82 11.35
C ARG A 205 -8.12 11.40 11.83
N PHE A 206 -7.05 10.69 12.18
CA PHE A 206 -7.09 9.26 12.51
C PHE A 206 -6.76 9.08 13.99
N PRO A 207 -7.78 9.09 14.87
CA PRO A 207 -7.54 9.14 16.31
C PRO A 207 -6.94 7.86 16.90
N GLN A 208 -7.00 6.74 16.19
CA GLN A 208 -6.43 5.47 16.62
C GLN A 208 -5.13 5.12 15.89
N LEU A 209 -4.57 6.03 15.08
CA LEU A 209 -3.41 5.72 14.26
C LEU A 209 -2.18 5.41 15.13
N VAL A 210 -1.59 4.25 14.87
CA VAL A 210 -0.41 3.71 15.56
C VAL A 210 0.79 3.65 14.62
N THR A 211 0.55 3.30 13.35
CA THR A 211 1.60 3.20 12.33
C THR A 211 1.29 4.15 11.18
N LEU A 212 2.28 4.98 10.84
CA LEU A 212 2.26 5.81 9.64
C LEU A 212 3.46 5.45 8.76
N GLY A 213 3.18 4.95 7.57
CA GLY A 213 4.14 4.75 6.49
C GLY A 213 3.95 5.76 5.37
N LEU A 214 4.98 6.54 5.08
CA LEU A 214 5.07 7.43 3.91
C LEU A 214 6.31 6.97 3.13
N ARG A 215 6.13 5.86 2.42
CA ARG A 215 7.21 5.05 1.86
C ARG A 215 7.46 5.42 0.41
N ASP A 216 8.56 4.90 -0.11
CA ASP A 216 8.84 4.86 -1.55
C ASP A 216 8.73 6.23 -2.21
N SER A 217 9.35 7.27 -1.63
CA SER A 217 9.19 8.64 -2.12
C SER A 217 10.51 9.24 -2.58
N GLU A 218 10.47 9.97 -3.70
CA GLU A 218 11.62 10.78 -4.13
C GLU A 218 11.80 12.07 -3.33
N GLN A 219 10.78 12.48 -2.55
CA GLN A 219 10.77 13.67 -1.69
C GLN A 219 10.99 13.31 -0.21
N THR A 220 11.74 12.25 0.07
CA THR A 220 11.81 11.69 1.44
C THR A 220 12.47 12.64 2.44
N ASP A 221 13.45 13.46 2.02
CA ASP A 221 14.09 14.45 2.90
C ASP A 221 13.09 15.56 3.33
N GLU A 222 12.28 16.06 2.40
CA GLU A 222 11.24 17.04 2.66
C GLU A 222 10.15 16.48 3.57
N ILE A 223 9.73 15.23 3.33
CA ILE A 223 8.75 14.53 4.17
C ILE A 223 9.33 14.33 5.58
N ALA A 224 10.57 13.87 5.70
CA ALA A 224 11.24 13.69 6.99
C ALA A 224 11.29 14.99 7.78
N SER A 225 11.62 16.11 7.13
CA SER A 225 11.63 17.44 7.73
C SER A 225 10.23 17.89 8.20
N ALA A 226 9.19 17.63 7.40
CA ALA A 226 7.82 17.95 7.77
C ALA A 226 7.33 17.10 8.96
N VAL A 227 7.56 15.78 8.90
CA VAL A 227 7.18 14.82 9.95
C VAL A 227 7.90 15.12 11.25
N ALA A 228 9.19 15.48 11.23
CA ALA A 228 9.97 15.82 12.41
C ALA A 228 9.32 16.94 13.26
N ASN A 229 8.54 17.82 12.63
CA ASN A 229 7.85 18.94 13.28
C ASN A 229 6.34 18.70 13.46
N ALA A 230 5.84 17.52 13.08
CA ALA A 230 4.42 17.23 13.00
C ALA A 230 3.84 16.69 14.33
N PRO A 231 2.64 17.16 14.74
CA PRO A 231 1.97 16.65 15.95
C PRO A 231 1.64 15.15 15.93
N ILE A 232 1.57 14.52 14.75
CA ILE A 232 1.32 13.08 14.62
C ILE A 232 2.35 12.22 15.39
N LEU A 233 3.61 12.69 15.50
CA LEU A 233 4.68 11.97 16.20
C LEU A 233 4.42 11.79 17.70
N ASP A 234 3.60 12.64 18.32
CA ASP A 234 3.23 12.49 19.73
C ASP A 234 2.21 11.36 19.95
N ARG A 235 1.68 10.76 18.87
CA ARG A 235 0.58 9.78 18.93
C ARG A 235 0.96 8.41 18.37
N ILE A 236 1.66 8.39 17.24
CA ILE A 236 2.04 7.15 16.58
C ILE A 236 3.17 6.46 17.35
N ARG A 237 3.29 5.15 17.17
CA ARG A 237 4.36 4.32 17.75
C ARG A 237 5.37 3.90 16.69
N VAL A 238 4.95 3.85 15.42
CA VAL A 238 5.79 3.45 14.30
C VAL A 238 5.73 4.51 13.20
N LEU A 239 6.89 5.03 12.83
CA LEU A 239 7.08 5.82 11.62
C LEU A 239 7.90 5.01 10.62
N ASP A 240 7.43 4.96 9.38
CA ASP A 240 8.11 4.30 8.28
C ASP A 240 8.29 5.29 7.11
N LEU A 241 9.53 5.61 6.79
CA LEU A 241 9.96 6.43 5.64
C LEU A 241 10.91 5.64 4.72
N SER A 242 10.80 4.30 4.76
CA SER A 242 11.63 3.39 3.99
C SER A 242 11.35 3.45 2.48
N LEU A 243 12.21 2.78 1.70
CA LEU A 243 12.10 2.66 0.24
C LEU A 243 12.29 3.97 -0.53
N GLY A 244 12.62 5.06 0.17
CA GLY A 244 12.75 6.38 -0.44
C GLY A 244 14.20 6.84 -0.62
N THR A 245 14.32 8.12 -0.95
CA THR A 245 15.60 8.79 -1.24
C THR A 245 16.25 9.45 -0.02
N LEU A 246 15.90 9.02 1.21
CA LEU A 246 16.32 9.65 2.46
C LEU A 246 17.85 9.78 2.56
N SER A 247 18.33 10.99 2.85
CA SER A 247 19.74 11.25 3.05
C SER A 247 20.06 11.80 4.43
N ASP A 248 21.33 12.16 4.62
CA ASP A 248 21.80 12.79 5.86
C ASP A 248 21.01 14.07 6.19
N GLU A 249 20.46 14.78 5.22
CA GLU A 249 19.63 15.98 5.45
C GLU A 249 18.32 15.63 6.16
N GLY A 250 17.50 14.75 5.56
CA GLY A 250 16.24 14.31 6.17
C GLY A 250 16.46 13.56 7.48
N ALA A 251 17.47 12.69 7.54
CA ALA A 251 17.82 11.99 8.77
C ALA A 251 18.26 12.94 9.89
N ALA A 252 19.01 14.01 9.57
CA ALA A 252 19.35 15.04 10.55
C ALA A 252 18.12 15.77 11.06
N ALA A 253 17.12 16.03 10.21
CA ALA A 253 15.86 16.63 10.61
C ALA A 253 15.09 15.73 11.60
N LEU A 254 15.02 14.42 11.33
CA LEU A 254 14.42 13.44 12.25
C LEU A 254 15.15 13.41 13.61
N LEU A 255 16.48 13.35 13.59
CA LEU A 255 17.31 13.36 14.82
C LEU A 255 17.15 14.65 15.64
N ALA A 256 16.80 15.77 15.00
CA ALA A 256 16.55 17.03 15.69
C ALA A 256 15.20 17.06 16.43
N SER A 257 14.28 16.15 16.12
CA SER A 257 12.98 16.05 16.77
C SER A 257 13.00 15.16 18.01
N PRO A 258 12.74 15.69 19.21
CA PRO A 258 12.66 14.87 20.42
C PRO A 258 11.51 13.85 20.40
N ALA A 259 10.50 14.05 19.54
CA ALA A 259 9.36 13.14 19.43
C ALA A 259 9.74 11.83 18.71
N VAL A 260 10.68 11.88 17.76
CA VAL A 260 11.19 10.69 17.06
C VAL A 260 11.81 9.70 18.06
N ALA A 261 12.58 10.20 19.04
CA ALA A 261 13.19 9.36 20.08
C ALA A 261 12.17 8.73 21.07
N ARG A 262 10.86 9.02 20.93
CA ARG A 262 9.77 8.41 21.71
C ARG A 262 9.00 7.34 20.94
N LEU A 263 9.27 7.20 19.64
CA LEU A 263 8.70 6.12 18.84
C LEU A 263 9.16 4.78 19.38
N GLU A 264 8.39 3.73 19.09
CA GLU A 264 8.84 2.36 19.34
C GLU A 264 9.69 1.85 18.18
N LYS A 265 9.30 2.19 16.95
CA LYS A 265 10.04 1.84 15.74
C LYS A 265 10.14 3.04 14.79
N LEU A 266 11.35 3.27 14.29
CA LEU A 266 11.63 4.11 13.14
C LEU A 266 12.18 3.21 12.02
N ASP A 267 11.46 3.11 10.91
CA ASP A 267 11.86 2.31 9.76
C ASP A 267 12.33 3.21 8.62
N LEU A 268 13.59 3.04 8.24
CA LEU A 268 14.30 3.79 7.21
C LEU A 268 15.09 2.82 6.30
N HIS A 269 14.71 1.53 6.22
CA HIS A 269 15.42 0.64 5.31
C HIS A 269 15.31 1.13 3.87
N HIS A 270 16.32 0.82 3.04
CA HIS A 270 16.45 1.39 1.71
C HIS A 270 16.55 2.93 1.76
N HIS A 271 17.76 3.41 2.00
CA HIS A 271 18.06 4.83 2.21
C HIS A 271 19.48 5.17 1.70
N TYR A 272 19.79 6.46 1.59
CA TYR A 272 21.06 7.00 1.09
C TYR A 272 21.85 7.76 2.17
N CYS A 273 21.63 7.40 3.44
CA CYS A 273 22.35 8.03 4.55
C CYS A 273 23.77 7.48 4.65
N SER A 274 24.71 8.32 5.03
CA SER A 274 26.09 7.94 5.28
C SER A 274 26.20 7.00 6.49
N ALA A 275 27.28 6.21 6.54
CA ALA A 275 27.57 5.33 7.67
C ALA A 275 27.66 6.09 9.00
N GLU A 276 28.10 7.36 8.99
CA GLU A 276 28.12 8.21 10.19
C GLU A 276 26.70 8.53 10.66
N MET A 277 25.81 8.89 9.72
CA MET A 277 24.41 9.17 10.03
C MET A 277 23.68 7.92 10.53
N VAL A 278 23.89 6.76 9.90
CA VAL A 278 23.38 5.47 10.34
C VAL A 278 23.74 5.19 11.81
N ALA A 279 25.02 5.34 12.16
CA ALA A 279 25.48 5.13 13.54
C ALA A 279 24.80 6.08 14.55
N ARG A 280 24.43 7.29 14.13
CA ARG A 280 23.70 8.25 14.97
C ARG A 280 22.23 7.86 15.13
N LEU A 281 21.59 7.37 14.07
CA LEU A 281 20.21 6.87 14.09
C LEU A 281 20.10 5.64 15.01
N GLU A 282 20.99 4.67 14.88
CA GLU A 282 21.03 3.48 15.74
C GLU A 282 21.25 3.81 17.22
N ALA A 283 21.86 4.96 17.52
CA ALA A 283 22.10 5.44 18.88
C ALA A 283 20.87 6.10 19.55
N LEU A 284 19.71 6.20 18.88
CA LEU A 284 18.49 6.81 19.42
C LEU A 284 17.89 6.07 20.63
N GLY A 285 18.23 4.78 20.82
CA GLY A 285 17.72 3.97 21.93
C GLY A 285 16.30 3.42 21.73
N ILE A 286 15.78 3.50 20.50
CA ILE A 286 14.52 2.87 20.04
C ILE A 286 14.85 1.77 19.02
N THR A 287 13.85 1.01 18.55
CA THR A 287 14.08 0.13 17.39
C THR A 287 14.22 0.97 16.14
N VAL A 288 15.36 0.86 15.48
CA VAL A 288 15.64 1.55 14.21
C VAL A 288 16.01 0.51 13.17
N ASP A 289 15.34 0.55 12.02
CA ASP A 289 15.75 -0.20 10.83
C ASP A 289 16.39 0.77 9.83
N VAL A 290 17.67 0.58 9.56
CA VAL A 290 18.50 1.33 8.61
C VAL A 290 19.28 0.32 7.76
N SER A 291 18.63 -0.80 7.45
CA SER A 291 19.16 -1.81 6.55
C SER A 291 19.04 -1.36 5.09
N ASP A 292 19.72 -2.08 4.19
CA ASP A 292 19.68 -1.81 2.75
C ASP A 292 20.14 -0.39 2.38
N ALA A 293 21.27 0.07 2.91
CA ALA A 293 21.87 1.34 2.49
C ALA A 293 22.27 1.31 1.01
N GLN A 294 21.86 2.34 0.26
CA GLN A 294 22.11 2.51 -1.17
C GLN A 294 23.26 3.48 -1.46
N GLU A 295 23.82 3.40 -2.65
CA GLU A 295 24.81 4.35 -3.17
C GLU A 295 24.16 5.26 -4.22
N GLU A 296 24.50 6.55 -4.21
CA GLU A 296 24.03 7.51 -5.22
C GLU A 296 24.60 7.17 -6.60
N ASP A 297 23.77 7.24 -7.64
CA ASP A 297 24.24 7.09 -9.01
C ASP A 297 24.85 8.41 -9.52
N GLU A 298 26.05 8.36 -10.10
CA GLU A 298 26.70 9.52 -10.69
C GLU A 298 26.65 9.46 -12.22
N TYR A 299 25.88 10.36 -12.83
CA TYR A 299 25.81 10.50 -14.28
C TYR A 299 25.99 11.96 -14.68
N GLY A 300 26.94 12.23 -15.59
CA GLY A 300 27.19 13.60 -16.07
C GLY A 300 27.73 14.58 -15.02
N GLY A 301 28.17 14.10 -13.85
CA GLY A 301 28.61 14.93 -12.72
C GLY A 301 27.49 15.37 -11.79
N GLU A 302 26.26 14.90 -12.03
CA GLU A 302 25.12 15.00 -11.13
C GLU A 302 24.93 13.68 -10.40
N ARG A 303 24.33 13.74 -9.21
CA ARG A 303 24.04 12.57 -8.39
C ARG A 303 22.55 12.35 -8.31
N TYR A 304 22.13 11.10 -8.46
CA TYR A 304 20.74 10.69 -8.48
C TYR A 304 20.50 9.65 -7.39
N ARG A 305 19.30 9.71 -6.82
CA ARG A 305 18.76 8.75 -5.86
C ARG A 305 17.40 8.33 -6.38
N TYR A 306 17.05 7.08 -6.18
CA TYR A 306 15.82 6.52 -6.69
C TYR A 306 15.05 5.91 -5.53
N ALA A 307 13.72 6.07 -5.56
CA ALA A 307 12.87 5.27 -4.71
C ALA A 307 12.86 3.81 -5.20
N ALA A 308 12.52 2.89 -4.31
CA ALA A 308 12.82 1.48 -4.49
C ALA A 308 11.92 0.81 -5.53
N VAL A 309 10.63 1.14 -5.60
CA VAL A 309 9.61 0.39 -6.35
C VAL A 309 8.73 1.33 -7.20
N THR A 310 9.37 2.20 -7.98
CA THR A 310 8.68 3.22 -8.77
C THR A 310 8.16 2.73 -10.13
N GLU A 311 8.82 1.74 -10.73
CA GLU A 311 8.49 1.17 -12.05
C GLU A 311 7.66 -0.11 -11.93
#